data_AF-A0A6G7ZQ56-F1
#
_entry.id   AF-A0A6G7ZQ56-F1
#
_cell.length_a   1.000
_cell.length_b   1.000
_cell.length_c   1.000
_cell.angle_alpha   90.00
_cell.angle_beta   90.00
_cell.angle_gamma   90.00
#
_symmetry.space_group_name_H-M   'P 1'
#
loop_
_entity.id
_entity.type
_entity.pdbx_description
1 polymer ?
#
loop_
_entity_poly.entity_id
_entity_poly.type
_entity_poly.pdbx_seq_one_letter_code
_entity_poly.pdbx_strand_id
1 'polypeptide(L)'
;MGGFSLIHWIILGLFLLLLFGGNRFSAAMKDVGKGLRSFKEGIGDEEEERRKRVEAEGRLQSRPPERPIEVTPEPRPTAEQPPLRDDEPRR
;
A
#
# COMPACT_ATOMS: atom_id res chain seq x y z
N MET A 1 31.08 47.54 1.61
CA MET A 1 31.51 46.20 1.15
C MET A 1 30.33 45.57 0.41
N GLY A 2 30.04 46.09 -0.79
CA GLY A 2 28.85 45.74 -1.57
C GLY A 2 29.09 44.42 -2.28
N GLY A 3 28.64 43.34 -1.64
CA GLY A 3 28.70 41.99 -2.18
C GLY A 3 28.10 41.93 -3.58
N PHE A 4 28.76 41.14 -4.42
CA PHE A 4 28.43 40.83 -5.80
C PHE A 4 26.95 41.03 -6.13
N SER A 5 26.69 42.17 -6.78
CA SER A 5 25.38 42.60 -7.28
C SER A 5 24.70 41.46 -8.02
N LEU A 6 23.37 41.39 -7.96
CA LEU A 6 22.53 40.36 -8.59
C LEU A 6 22.92 40.03 -10.05
N ILE A 7 23.52 41.00 -10.74
CA ILE A 7 24.11 40.87 -12.07
C ILE A 7 25.19 39.77 -12.16
N HIS A 8 26.01 39.58 -11.13
CA HIS A 8 27.08 38.57 -11.10
C HIS A 8 26.52 37.15 -11.13
N TRP A 9 25.45 36.88 -10.38
CA TRP A 9 24.78 35.58 -10.39
C TRP A 9 24.15 35.27 -11.75
N ILE A 10 23.59 36.28 -12.43
CA ILE A 10 23.09 36.12 -13.80
C ILE A 10 24.24 35.83 -14.77
N ILE A 11 25.35 36.56 -14.69
CA ILE A 11 26.53 36.35 -15.55
C ILE A 11 27.12 34.96 -15.32
N LEU A 12 27.23 34.52 -14.06
CA LEU A 12 27.75 33.18 -13.72
C LEU A 12 26.85 32.07 -14.25
N GLY A 13 25.53 32.21 -14.13
CA GLY A 13 24.56 31.28 -14.72
C GLY A 13 24.66 31.20 -16.24
N LEU A 14 24.82 32.35 -16.91
CA LEU A 14 25.00 32.40 -18.37
C LEU A 14 26.33 31.76 -18.79
N PHE A 15 27.41 32.00 -18.04
CA PHE A 15 28.71 31.39 -18.31
C PHE A 15 28.65 29.86 -18.19
N LEU A 16 28.02 29.33 -17.13
CA LEU A 16 27.81 27.89 -16.98
C LEU A 16 26.97 27.30 -18.11
N LEU A 17 25.92 28.00 -18.54
CA LEU A 17 25.07 27.55 -19.65
C LEU A 17 25.81 27.56 -20.99
N LEU A 18 26.69 28.53 -21.24
CA LEU A 18 27.54 28.57 -22.43
C LEU A 18 28.61 27.46 -22.41
N LEU A 19 29.20 27.19 -21.25
CA LEU A 19 30.26 26.19 -21.10
C LEU A 19 29.72 24.76 -21.23
N PHE A 20 28.58 24.47 -20.60
CA PHE A 20 27.91 23.17 -20.69
C PHE A 20 27.07 23.01 -21.97
N GLY A 21 26.61 24.12 -22.53
CA GLY A 21 25.63 24.14 -23.62
C GLY A 21 24.22 23.75 -23.15
N GLY A 22 23.20 24.30 -23.81
CA GLY A 22 21.79 24.03 -23.46
C GLY A 22 21.40 22.56 -23.53
N ASN A 23 22.01 21.79 -24.44
CA ASN A 23 21.68 20.37 -24.65
C ASN A 23 22.07 19.46 -23.47
N ARG A 24 23.20 19.74 -22.80
CA ARG A 24 23.65 18.97 -21.62
C ARG A 24 22.98 19.46 -20.34
N PHE A 25 22.80 20.77 -20.21
CA PHE A 25 22.16 21.38 -19.04
C PHE A 25 20.69 20.98 -18.91
N SER A 26 19.91 20.96 -20.00
CA SER A 26 18.51 20.52 -19.95
C SER A 26 18.35 19.02 -19.62
N ALA A 27 19.24 18.16 -20.11
CA ALA A 27 19.23 16.74 -19.75
C ALA A 27 19.54 16.54 -18.26
N ALA A 28 20.61 17.18 -17.76
CA ALA A 28 20.98 17.11 -16.35
C ALA A 28 19.90 17.71 -15.43
N MET A 29 19.33 18.86 -15.79
CA MET A 29 18.25 19.49 -15.03
C MET A 29 16.97 18.63 -15.04
N LYS A 30 16.69 17.88 -16.13
CA LYS A 30 15.58 16.93 -16.18
C LYS A 30 15.80 15.75 -15.22
N ASP A 31 17.01 15.24 -15.14
CA ASP A 31 17.35 14.12 -14.24
C ASP A 31 17.36 14.58 -12.77
N VAL A 32 17.90 15.77 -12.47
CA VAL A 32 17.83 16.38 -11.14
C VAL A 32 16.39 16.74 -10.76
N GLY A 33 15.61 17.29 -11.69
CA GLY A 33 14.21 17.63 -11.47
C GLY A 33 13.35 16.39 -11.18
N LYS A 34 13.61 15.28 -11.89
CA LYS A 34 13.00 13.99 -11.58
C LYS A 34 13.41 13.47 -10.21
N GLY A 35 14.71 13.50 -9.88
CA GLY A 35 15.21 13.05 -8.57
C GLY A 35 14.59 13.82 -7.40
N LEU A 36 14.51 15.16 -7.51
CA LEU A 36 13.90 16.00 -6.47
C LEU A 36 12.37 15.81 -6.39
N ARG A 37 11.71 15.58 -7.53
CA ARG A 37 10.27 15.24 -7.58
C ARG A 37 9.99 13.91 -6.90
N SER A 38 10.74 12.85 -7.23
CA SER A 38 10.59 11.53 -6.60
C SER A 38 10.95 11.54 -5.12
N PHE A 39 11.87 12.41 -4.67
CA PHE A 39 12.15 12.59 -3.26
C PHE A 39 10.98 13.24 -2.52
N LYS A 40 10.33 14.24 -3.13
CA LYS A 40 9.15 14.89 -2.57
C LYS A 40 7.92 13.98 -2.59
N GLU A 41 7.72 13.25 -3.68
CA GLU A 41 6.67 12.25 -3.82
C GLU A 41 6.88 11.11 -2.82
N GLY A 42 8.10 10.60 -2.63
CA GLY A 42 8.38 9.58 -1.61
C GLY A 42 8.06 10.01 -0.18
N ILE A 43 8.37 11.26 0.18
CA ILE A 43 8.01 11.80 1.52
C ILE A 43 6.49 12.00 1.67
N GLY A 44 5.80 12.38 0.58
CA GLY A 44 4.34 12.55 0.59
C GLY A 44 3.55 11.24 0.51
N ASP A 45 4.06 10.26 -0.23
CA ASP A 45 3.48 8.94 -0.41
C ASP A 45 3.51 8.15 0.89
N GLU A 46 4.54 8.28 1.73
CA GLU A 46 4.53 7.67 3.07
C GLU A 46 3.37 8.18 3.95
N GLU A 47 2.97 9.44 3.77
CA GLU A 47 1.83 10.04 4.48
C GLU A 47 0.50 9.58 3.89
N GLU A 48 0.39 9.49 2.56
CA GLU A 48 -0.82 9.07 1.86
C GLU A 48 -1.06 7.55 1.97
N GLU A 49 0.00 6.75 1.92
CA GLU A 49 -0.04 5.29 2.07
C GLU A 49 -0.34 4.92 3.53
N ARG A 50 0.18 5.67 4.51
CA ARG A 50 -0.23 5.55 5.91
C ARG A 50 -1.72 5.87 6.09
N ARG A 51 -2.25 6.91 5.43
CA ARG A 51 -3.69 7.23 5.46
C ARG A 51 -4.54 6.14 4.82
N LYS A 52 -4.16 5.63 3.65
CA LYS A 52 -4.86 4.52 2.97
C LYS A 52 -4.85 3.24 3.79
N ARG A 53 -3.73 2.94 4.48
CA ARG A 53 -3.63 1.78 5.37
C ARG A 53 -4.54 1.93 6.60
N VAL A 54 -4.57 3.11 7.23
CA VAL A 54 -5.47 3.41 8.36
C VAL A 54 -6.95 3.35 7.94
N GLU A 55 -7.30 3.82 6.74
CA GLU A 55 -8.67 3.74 6.21
C GLU A 55 -9.08 2.30 5.87
N ALA A 56 -8.18 1.52 5.28
CA ALA A 56 -8.40 0.10 5.00
C ALA A 56 -8.57 -0.72 6.29
N GLU A 57 -7.78 -0.44 7.33
CA GLU A 57 -7.87 -1.11 8.63
C GLU A 57 -9.16 -0.73 9.38
N GLY A 58 -9.56 0.55 9.33
CA GLY A 58 -10.85 1.01 9.88
C GLY A 58 -12.07 0.38 9.20
N ARG A 59 -11.97 0.07 7.91
CA ARG A 59 -13.05 -0.60 7.16
C ARG A 59 -13.16 -2.09 7.49
N LEU A 60 -12.05 -2.75 7.81
CA LEU A 60 -12.04 -4.15 8.25
C LEU A 60 -12.59 -4.32 9.68
N GLN A 61 -12.38 -3.34 10.54
CA GLN A 61 -12.90 -3.32 11.91
C GLN A 61 -14.40 -3.00 11.99
N SER A 62 -14.96 -2.44 10.92
CA SER A 62 -16.40 -2.07 10.80
C SER A 62 -17.28 -3.19 10.24
N ARG A 63 -16.75 -4.39 9.96
CA ARG A 63 -17.59 -5.54 9.61
C ARG A 63 -18.27 -6.00 10.91
N PRO A 64 -19.61 -5.96 11.02
CA PRO A 64 -20.30 -6.59 12.14
C PRO A 64 -19.79 -8.03 12.23
N PRO A 65 -19.48 -8.58 13.42
CA PRO A 65 -19.10 -9.98 13.54
C PRO A 65 -20.19 -10.79 12.84
N GLU A 66 -19.84 -11.39 11.70
CA GLU A 66 -20.68 -12.36 11.04
C GLU A 66 -21.00 -13.40 12.10
N ARG A 67 -22.30 -13.53 12.34
CA ARG A 67 -22.94 -14.29 13.41
C ARG A 67 -22.15 -15.57 13.69
N PRO A 68 -21.89 -15.89 14.98
CA PRO A 68 -21.21 -17.12 15.34
C PRO A 68 -21.85 -18.27 14.56
N ILE A 69 -21.02 -19.12 13.94
CA ILE A 69 -21.49 -20.38 13.40
C ILE A 69 -22.12 -21.12 14.58
N GLU A 70 -23.43 -21.03 14.70
CA GLU A 70 -24.22 -21.87 15.60
C GLU A 70 -23.99 -23.29 15.12
N VAL A 71 -23.04 -23.97 15.76
CA VAL A 71 -23.00 -25.43 15.79
C VAL A 71 -24.21 -25.85 16.62
N THR A 72 -25.39 -25.75 16.01
CA THR A 72 -26.56 -26.50 16.45
C THR A 72 -26.24 -27.96 16.15
N PRO A 73 -26.08 -28.84 17.15
CA PRO A 73 -26.11 -30.27 16.88
C PRO A 73 -27.52 -30.57 16.38
N GLU A 74 -27.66 -30.70 15.06
CA GLU A 74 -28.87 -31.19 14.42
C GLU A 74 -29.23 -32.53 15.07
N PRO A 75 -30.36 -32.65 15.78
CA PRO A 75 -30.78 -33.91 16.37
C PRO A 75 -31.31 -34.76 15.22
N ARG A 76 -30.44 -35.54 14.58
CA ARG A 76 -30.83 -36.45 13.50
C ARG A 76 -31.89 -37.42 14.05
N PRO A 77 -33.14 -37.41 13.53
CA PRO A 77 -34.14 -38.37 13.92
C PRO A 77 -33.83 -39.71 13.25
N THR A 78 -33.80 -40.76 14.07
CA THR A 78 -34.07 -42.18 13.77
C THR A 78 -34.25 -42.57 12.30
N ALA A 79 -33.36 -43.42 11.77
CA ALA A 79 -33.69 -44.69 11.08
C ALA A 79 -32.49 -45.19 10.25
N GLU A 80 -31.86 -46.28 10.70
CA GLU A 80 -31.35 -47.43 9.93
C GLU A 80 -30.26 -48.15 10.73
N GLN A 81 -30.70 -48.92 11.74
CA GLN A 81 -29.91 -50.06 12.20
C GLN A 81 -30.41 -51.26 11.38
N PRO A 82 -29.55 -51.95 10.60
CA PRO A 82 -29.95 -53.16 9.88
C PRO A 82 -30.34 -54.23 10.91
N PRO A 83 -31.34 -55.10 10.62
CA PRO A 83 -31.71 -56.16 11.54
C PRO A 83 -30.59 -57.20 11.55
N LEU A 84 -29.77 -57.21 12.61
CA LEU A 84 -28.88 -58.32 12.89
C LEU A 84 -29.75 -59.46 13.42
N ARG A 85 -30.25 -60.24 12.48
CA ARG A 85 -30.88 -61.52 12.70
C ARG A 85 -29.77 -62.54 12.91
N ASP A 86 -30.02 -63.44 13.86
CA ASP A 86 -29.53 -64.81 13.96
C ASP A 86 -28.74 -65.13 15.25
N ASP A 87 -29.18 -66.27 15.81
CA ASP A 87 -28.71 -67.08 16.94
C ASP A 87 -28.98 -66.63 18.39
N GLU A 88 -29.47 -67.44 19.32
CA GLU A 88 -30.19 -68.73 19.41
C GLU A 88 -30.57 -68.87 20.92
N PRO A 89 -31.04 -69.98 21.49
CA PRO A 89 -32.25 -70.05 22.29
C PRO A 89 -32.04 -69.98 23.82
N ARG A 90 -32.92 -69.23 24.46
CA ARG A 90 -33.63 -69.51 25.73
C ARG A 90 -33.08 -70.71 26.56
N ARG A 91 -32.43 -70.40 27.69
CA ARG A 91 -32.43 -71.25 28.89
C ARG A 91 -33.16 -70.53 30.01
#